data_AF-A0A846XL74-F1
#
_entry.id   AF-A0A846XL74-F1
#
_cell.length_a   1.000
_cell.length_b   1.000
_cell.length_c   1.000
_cell.angle_alpha   90.00
_cell.angle_beta   90.00
_cell.angle_gamma   90.00
#
_symmetry.space_group_name_H-M   'P 1'
#
loop_
_entity.id
_entity.type
_entity.pdbx_description
1 polymer ?
#
loop_
_entity_poly.entity_id
_entity_poly.type
_entity_poly.pdbx_seq_one_letter_code
_entity_poly.pdbx_strand_id
1 'polypeptide(L)'
;MISKSWVEHDGAVNLWATVDRGTRRYWKTFGRRVDLDGRHSWLRAPVLSDVGGTVGDNWLPAQAERVGGRIDKEPAAGLLPDIGMLAGVGFDPDRLHPDVRDFYERTGLWRMEAWVQWAPVFAVGGWFVTRFFGRRVGQLALPIRSLDTARGIDSRVERVVGADGGYRGAAWLRTSRATGEYVYSGFYRVSQLPGSDRPSVHVSFPLPLGNVQVFLRPEVEESGALRLVSPPGGFGADGAYVTVVEGDQCWAARIPIHEEFHVFSDGANLLRTDHTLALGRATALRLHYLLLRD
;
A
#
# COMPACT_ATOMS: atom_id res chain seq x y z
N MET A 1 -10.85 -19.72 -43.22
CA MET A 1 -11.22 -18.37 -42.72
C MET A 1 -10.41 -18.16 -41.45
N ILE A 2 -9.28 -17.47 -41.58
CA ILE A 2 -8.19 -17.39 -40.58
C ILE A 2 -8.43 -16.21 -39.63
N SER A 3 -8.24 -16.49 -38.33
CA SER A 3 -7.77 -15.60 -37.26
C SER A 3 -8.29 -14.15 -37.18
N LYS A 4 -9.14 -13.89 -36.19
CA LYS A 4 -9.29 -12.59 -35.53
C LYS A 4 -9.45 -12.81 -34.01
N SER A 5 -8.39 -13.24 -33.33
CA SER A 5 -8.35 -13.21 -31.85
C SER A 5 -6.96 -13.09 -31.23
N TRP A 6 -5.89 -12.87 -32.03
CA TRP A 6 -4.50 -12.89 -31.54
C TRP A 6 -3.75 -11.56 -31.59
N VAL A 7 -4.38 -10.43 -31.97
CA VAL A 7 -3.64 -9.16 -32.20
C VAL A 7 -3.82 -8.13 -31.08
N GLU A 8 -4.91 -8.17 -30.30
CA GLU A 8 -5.14 -7.16 -29.23
C GLU A 8 -4.35 -7.43 -27.94
N HIS A 9 -4.05 -8.69 -27.62
CA HIS A 9 -3.25 -9.02 -26.42
C HIS A 9 -1.77 -8.62 -26.57
N ASP A 10 -1.14 -8.87 -27.72
CA ASP A 10 0.28 -8.58 -27.95
C ASP A 10 0.57 -7.06 -28.01
N GLY A 11 -0.33 -6.28 -28.62
CA GLY A 11 -0.18 -4.83 -28.72
C GLY A 11 -0.25 -4.13 -27.36
N ALA A 12 -1.13 -4.62 -26.46
CA ALA A 12 -1.21 -4.12 -25.10
C ALA A 12 0.07 -4.48 -24.31
N VAL A 13 0.46 -5.76 -24.28
CA VAL A 13 1.68 -6.25 -23.58
C VAL A 13 2.94 -5.46 -23.98
N ASN A 14 3.08 -5.14 -25.27
CA ASN A 14 4.25 -4.43 -25.78
C ASN A 14 4.25 -2.92 -25.41
N LEU A 15 3.07 -2.28 -25.40
CA LEU A 15 2.91 -0.92 -24.89
C LEU A 15 3.23 -0.84 -23.39
N TRP A 16 2.80 -1.84 -22.61
CA TRP A 16 3.06 -1.94 -21.16
C TRP A 16 4.54 -2.08 -20.83
N ALA A 17 5.21 -3.02 -21.48
CA ALA A 17 6.65 -3.22 -21.32
C ALA A 17 7.43 -1.95 -21.70
N THR A 18 6.89 -1.12 -22.59
CA THR A 18 7.51 0.15 -23.03
C THR A 18 7.28 1.27 -22.02
N VAL A 19 6.06 1.44 -21.49
CA VAL A 19 5.75 2.41 -20.42
C VAL A 19 6.55 2.10 -19.16
N ASP A 20 6.59 0.84 -18.76
CA ASP A 20 7.35 0.33 -17.62
C ASP A 20 8.86 0.52 -17.80
N ARG A 21 9.40 0.26 -18.99
CA ARG A 21 10.78 0.63 -19.34
C ARG A 21 11.03 2.14 -19.25
N GLY A 22 10.08 2.96 -19.69
CA GLY A 22 10.18 4.42 -19.67
C GLY A 22 10.21 4.97 -18.24
N THR A 23 9.28 4.55 -17.38
CA THR A 23 9.26 4.93 -15.96
C THR A 23 10.50 4.44 -15.22
N ARG A 24 10.97 3.21 -15.48
CA ARG A 24 12.25 2.73 -14.94
C ARG A 24 13.42 3.60 -15.38
N ARG A 25 13.52 3.94 -16.67
CA ARG A 25 14.61 4.79 -17.16
C ARG A 25 14.57 6.17 -16.51
N TYR A 26 13.37 6.73 -16.30
CA TYR A 26 13.19 7.98 -15.58
C TYR A 26 13.74 7.88 -14.15
N TRP A 27 13.33 6.88 -13.37
CA TRP A 27 13.81 6.75 -11.97
C TRP A 27 15.28 6.37 -11.87
N LYS A 28 15.85 5.66 -12.84
CA LYS A 28 17.31 5.44 -12.92
C LYS A 28 18.08 6.73 -13.19
N THR A 29 17.48 7.68 -13.91
CA THR A 29 18.12 8.94 -14.32
C THR A 29 17.94 10.03 -13.27
N PHE A 30 16.75 10.13 -12.67
CA PHE A 30 16.38 11.20 -11.74
C PHE A 30 16.27 10.74 -10.28
N GLY A 31 16.24 9.44 -10.04
CA GLY A 31 16.34 8.87 -8.70
C GLY A 31 17.78 8.76 -8.23
N ARG A 32 17.95 8.40 -6.96
CA ARG A 32 19.27 8.22 -6.35
C ARG A 32 19.60 6.75 -6.23
N ARG A 33 20.87 6.38 -6.41
CA ARG A 33 21.34 5.02 -6.13
C ARG A 33 21.25 4.75 -4.63
N VAL A 34 20.65 3.61 -4.29
CA VAL A 34 20.48 3.16 -2.91
C VAL A 34 21.15 1.82 -2.70
N ASP A 35 21.45 1.57 -1.43
CA ASP A 35 22.04 0.34 -0.91
C ASP A 35 21.02 -0.20 0.08
N LEU A 36 20.22 -1.15 -0.39
CA LEU A 36 19.12 -1.74 0.38
C LEU A 36 19.63 -2.78 1.40
N ASP A 37 20.89 -3.21 1.34
CA ASP A 37 21.49 -4.17 2.28
C ASP A 37 22.25 -3.45 3.41
N GLY A 38 22.73 -2.24 3.17
CA GLY A 38 23.35 -1.39 4.19
C GLY A 38 22.49 -0.17 4.52
N ARG A 39 22.97 1.02 4.14
CA ARG A 39 22.49 2.30 4.72
C ARG A 39 21.03 2.64 4.44
N HIS A 40 20.40 1.99 3.46
CA HIS A 40 19.00 2.21 3.11
C HIS A 40 18.14 0.96 3.25
N SER A 41 18.51 0.04 4.13
CA SER A 41 17.71 -1.15 4.45
C SER A 41 16.27 -0.83 4.85
N TRP A 42 15.99 0.37 5.38
CA TRP A 42 14.63 0.86 5.67
C TRP A 42 13.73 0.95 4.42
N LEU A 43 14.29 1.12 3.22
CA LEU A 43 13.56 1.11 1.94
C LEU A 43 13.31 -0.31 1.38
N ARG A 44 13.86 -1.36 2.00
CA ARG A 44 13.75 -2.73 1.48
C ARG A 44 12.35 -3.28 1.68
N ALA A 45 11.59 -3.42 0.61
CA ALA A 45 10.23 -3.94 0.61
C ALA A 45 10.05 -5.01 -0.48
N PRO A 46 8.94 -5.78 -0.48
CA PRO A 46 8.72 -6.81 -1.49
C PRO A 46 8.63 -6.20 -2.89
N VAL A 47 9.01 -6.99 -3.89
CA VAL A 47 8.96 -6.65 -5.31
C VAL A 47 8.33 -7.81 -6.07
N LEU A 48 7.73 -7.56 -7.23
CA LEU A 48 7.31 -8.63 -8.13
C LEU A 48 8.50 -9.04 -8.99
N SER A 49 8.83 -10.33 -8.96
CA SER A 49 9.92 -10.93 -9.73
C SER A 49 9.58 -11.12 -11.21
N ASP A 50 8.29 -11.13 -11.59
CA ASP A 50 7.83 -11.33 -12.97
C ASP A 50 7.14 -10.08 -13.54
N VAL A 51 7.55 -9.68 -14.75
CA VAL A 51 7.02 -8.56 -15.53
C VAL A 51 5.62 -8.86 -16.08
N GLY A 52 5.29 -10.15 -16.27
CA GLY A 52 3.99 -10.65 -16.75
C GLY A 52 3.01 -11.06 -15.66
N GLY A 53 3.41 -11.14 -14.40
CA GLY A 53 2.58 -11.65 -13.31
C GLY A 53 1.34 -10.78 -13.06
N THR A 54 0.19 -11.43 -12.87
CA THR A 54 -0.98 -10.79 -12.24
C THR A 54 -0.59 -10.37 -10.83
N VAL A 55 -0.86 -9.12 -10.44
CA VAL A 55 -0.63 -8.65 -9.07
C VAL A 55 -1.66 -9.35 -8.17
N GLY A 56 -1.18 -10.17 -7.24
CA GLY A 56 -1.97 -10.99 -6.32
C GLY A 56 -1.17 -11.30 -5.05
N ASP A 57 -1.15 -12.56 -4.63
CA ASP A 57 -0.35 -13.06 -3.49
C ASP A 57 0.96 -13.74 -3.92
N ASN A 58 1.31 -13.70 -5.21
CA ASN A 58 2.52 -14.34 -5.76
C ASN A 58 3.85 -13.80 -5.22
N TRP A 59 3.90 -12.55 -4.74
CA TRP A 59 5.10 -12.00 -4.09
C TRP A 59 5.28 -12.48 -2.65
N LEU A 60 4.21 -12.97 -2.01
CA LEU A 60 4.22 -13.26 -0.58
C LEU A 60 5.09 -14.48 -0.23
N PRO A 61 5.08 -15.60 -0.98
CA PRO A 61 6.03 -16.69 -0.79
C PRO A 61 7.48 -16.24 -0.93
N ALA A 62 7.79 -15.47 -1.98
CA ALA A 62 9.14 -14.94 -2.20
C ALA A 62 9.58 -14.01 -1.05
N GLN A 63 8.67 -13.21 -0.51
CA GLN A 63 8.93 -12.37 0.65
C GLN A 63 9.19 -13.20 1.91
N ALA A 64 8.44 -14.27 2.13
CA ALA A 64 8.64 -15.17 3.27
C ALA A 64 10.00 -15.89 3.17
N GLU A 65 10.32 -16.45 2.00
CA GLU A 65 11.62 -17.09 1.73
C GLU A 65 12.78 -16.13 1.95
N ARG A 66 12.66 -14.88 1.47
CA ARG A 66 13.69 -13.84 1.63
C ARG A 66 14.01 -13.53 3.09
N VAL A 67 13.04 -13.64 3.99
CA VAL A 67 13.27 -13.44 5.44
C VAL A 67 13.57 -14.75 6.17
N GLY A 68 13.81 -15.84 5.45
CA GLY A 68 13.99 -17.20 5.99
C GLY A 68 12.76 -17.69 6.77
N GLY A 69 11.60 -17.12 6.50
CA GLY A 69 10.40 -17.22 7.31
C GLY A 69 9.30 -18.04 6.68
N ARG A 70 8.10 -17.91 7.24
CA ARG A 70 6.88 -18.56 6.78
C ARG A 70 5.71 -17.58 6.73
N ILE A 71 4.67 -17.99 6.01
CA ILE A 71 3.39 -17.29 5.98
C ILE A 71 2.50 -17.90 7.07
N ASP A 72 1.84 -17.05 7.84
CA ASP A 72 0.85 -17.41 8.84
C ASP A 72 -0.52 -16.85 8.45
N LYS A 73 -1.52 -17.73 8.39
CA LYS A 73 -2.84 -17.47 7.78
C LYS A 73 -3.97 -17.48 8.80
N GLU A 74 -3.72 -16.94 9.97
CA GLU A 74 -4.73 -16.79 11.01
C GLU A 74 -5.88 -15.87 10.52
N PRO A 75 -7.15 -16.33 10.49
CA PRO A 75 -8.26 -15.51 9.99
C PRO A 75 -8.45 -14.19 10.74
N ALA A 76 -8.13 -14.19 12.04
CA ALA A 76 -8.22 -13.03 12.92
C ALA A 76 -6.96 -12.14 12.89
N ALA A 77 -5.99 -12.39 12.01
CA ALA A 77 -4.75 -11.63 11.99
C ALA A 77 -4.98 -10.15 11.68
N GLY A 78 -4.26 -9.30 12.42
CA GLY A 78 -4.14 -7.87 12.14
C GLY A 78 -3.03 -7.52 11.18
N LEU A 79 -3.10 -6.29 10.66
CA LEU A 79 -1.98 -5.64 10.00
C LEU A 79 -0.77 -5.58 10.92
N LEU A 80 -1.00 -5.35 12.21
CA LEU A 80 0.01 -5.35 13.27
C LEU A 80 -0.36 -6.42 14.31
N PRO A 81 0.61 -7.07 14.96
CA PRO A 81 0.31 -7.97 16.07
C PRO A 81 -0.09 -7.19 17.34
N ASP A 82 0.47 -5.99 17.50
CA ASP A 82 0.20 -5.05 18.59
C ASP A 82 0.44 -3.63 18.03
N ILE A 83 -0.55 -2.75 18.13
CA ILE A 83 -0.38 -1.37 17.65
C ILE A 83 0.61 -0.59 18.52
N GLY A 84 0.90 -1.06 19.74
CA GLY A 84 1.92 -0.52 20.64
C GLY A 84 3.34 -0.53 20.05
N MET A 85 3.60 -1.33 19.01
CA MET A 85 4.83 -1.24 18.23
C MET A 85 5.07 0.13 17.58
N LEU A 86 4.02 0.95 17.45
CA LEU A 86 4.09 2.32 16.94
C LEU A 86 4.27 3.38 18.03
N ALA A 87 4.33 2.99 19.31
CA ALA A 87 4.45 3.94 20.42
C ALA A 87 5.68 4.83 20.26
N GLY A 88 5.51 6.13 20.47
CA GLY A 88 6.57 7.11 20.30
C GLY A 88 6.06 8.55 20.40
N VAL A 89 6.92 9.50 20.01
CA VAL A 89 6.57 10.92 20.07
C VAL A 89 5.34 11.21 19.20
N GLY A 90 4.28 11.70 19.85
CA GLY A 90 3.00 12.04 19.19
C GLY A 90 2.01 10.87 19.05
N PHE A 91 2.39 9.65 19.44
CA PHE A 91 1.52 8.49 19.38
C PHE A 91 1.60 7.64 20.65
N ASP A 92 0.53 7.69 21.42
CA ASP A 92 0.31 6.85 22.59
C ASP A 92 -0.82 5.85 22.27
N PRO A 93 -0.52 4.55 22.13
CA PRO A 93 -1.50 3.54 21.74
C PRO A 93 -2.61 3.34 22.77
N ASP A 94 -2.40 3.72 24.04
CA ASP A 94 -3.41 3.56 25.10
C ASP A 94 -4.48 4.66 25.05
N ARG A 95 -4.23 5.73 24.29
CA ARG A 95 -5.20 6.79 24.00
C ARG A 95 -6.11 6.47 22.82
N LEU A 96 -5.84 5.40 22.06
CA LEU A 96 -6.68 5.03 20.93
C LEU A 96 -8.05 4.54 21.39
N HIS A 97 -9.06 4.85 20.57
CA HIS A 97 -10.35 4.20 20.70
C HIS A 97 -10.18 2.67 20.56
N PRO A 98 -10.80 1.85 21.43
CA PRO A 98 -10.63 0.39 21.42
C PRO A 98 -10.90 -0.26 20.05
N ASP A 99 -11.95 0.18 19.36
CA ASP A 99 -12.28 -0.33 18.02
C ASP A 99 -11.22 0.01 16.97
N VAL A 100 -10.58 1.19 17.08
CA VAL A 100 -9.47 1.56 16.18
C VAL A 100 -8.27 0.67 16.44
N ARG A 101 -7.94 0.39 17.70
CA ARG A 101 -6.91 -0.59 18.06
C ARG A 101 -7.24 -1.99 17.52
N ASP A 102 -8.46 -2.49 17.78
CA ASP A 102 -8.91 -3.81 17.33
C ASP A 102 -8.86 -3.92 15.80
N PHE A 103 -9.18 -2.85 15.06
CA PHE A 103 -9.05 -2.84 13.61
C PHE A 103 -7.62 -3.12 13.12
N TYR A 104 -6.59 -2.53 13.74
CA TYR A 104 -5.21 -2.78 13.30
C TYR A 104 -4.64 -4.11 13.81
N GLU A 105 -5.07 -4.56 14.98
CA GLU A 105 -4.62 -5.80 15.62
C GLU A 105 -5.36 -7.04 15.12
N ARG A 106 -6.57 -6.87 14.58
CA ARG A 106 -7.47 -7.93 14.10
C ARG A 106 -8.20 -7.58 12.81
N THR A 107 -7.50 -6.91 11.90
CA THR A 107 -8.01 -6.44 10.61
C THR A 107 -8.77 -7.49 9.80
N GLY A 108 -8.38 -8.77 9.88
CA GLY A 108 -9.08 -9.87 9.22
C GLY A 108 -10.53 -10.08 9.68
N LEU A 109 -10.91 -9.54 10.85
CA LEU A 109 -12.27 -9.58 11.39
C LEU A 109 -13.10 -8.33 11.08
N TRP A 110 -12.56 -7.44 10.25
CA TRP A 110 -13.21 -6.21 9.83
C TRP A 110 -13.48 -6.24 8.33
N ARG A 111 -14.72 -5.91 7.98
CA ARG A 111 -15.14 -5.69 6.60
C ARG A 111 -14.91 -4.24 6.22
N MET A 112 -14.59 -4.00 4.95
CA MET A 112 -14.34 -2.66 4.44
C MET A 112 -15.21 -2.38 3.22
N GLU A 113 -15.84 -1.21 3.23
CA GLU A 113 -16.42 -0.57 2.06
C GLU A 113 -15.65 0.71 1.76
N ALA A 114 -15.56 1.08 0.48
CA ALA A 114 -14.75 2.22 0.05
C ALA A 114 -15.45 3.01 -1.06
N TRP A 115 -15.36 4.33 -0.99
CA TRP A 115 -15.86 5.25 -2.03
C TRP A 115 -14.78 6.25 -2.39
N VAL A 116 -14.65 6.55 -3.68
CA VAL A 116 -13.64 7.47 -4.20
C VAL A 116 -14.30 8.72 -4.75
N GLN A 117 -13.72 9.87 -4.41
CA GLN A 117 -14.05 11.18 -4.94
C GLN A 117 -12.79 11.77 -5.57
N TRP A 118 -12.81 11.95 -6.90
CA TRP A 118 -11.72 12.58 -7.62
C TRP A 118 -11.91 14.09 -7.69
N ALA A 119 -10.83 14.86 -7.56
CA ALA A 119 -10.87 16.28 -7.89
C ALA A 119 -11.10 16.45 -9.40
N PRO A 120 -12.00 17.34 -9.87
CA PRO A 120 -12.38 17.43 -11.28
C PRO A 120 -11.20 17.63 -12.25
N VAL A 121 -10.22 18.45 -11.86
CA VAL A 121 -9.00 18.71 -12.65
C VAL A 121 -8.12 17.47 -12.78
N PHE A 122 -8.09 16.64 -11.74
CA PHE A 122 -7.34 15.39 -11.72
C PHE A 122 -8.13 14.19 -12.24
N ALA A 123 -9.45 14.29 -12.43
CA ALA A 123 -10.26 13.21 -12.99
C ALA A 123 -9.84 12.87 -14.43
N VAL A 124 -9.45 13.88 -15.23
CA VAL A 124 -8.89 13.68 -16.58
C VAL A 124 -7.52 12.99 -16.51
N GLY A 125 -6.64 13.45 -15.61
CA GLY A 125 -5.35 12.80 -15.34
C GLY A 125 -5.50 11.36 -14.83
N GLY A 126 -6.44 11.12 -13.93
CA GLY A 126 -6.80 9.80 -13.41
C GLY A 126 -7.34 8.89 -14.52
N TRP A 127 -8.14 9.43 -15.45
CA TRP A 127 -8.56 8.70 -16.65
C TRP A 127 -7.37 8.31 -17.54
N PHE A 128 -6.40 9.21 -17.75
CA PHE A 128 -5.17 8.90 -18.48
C PHE A 128 -4.32 7.85 -17.76
N VAL A 129 -4.13 7.98 -16.45
CA VAL A 129 -3.41 6.98 -15.65
C VAL A 129 -4.13 5.63 -15.71
N THR A 130 -5.46 5.59 -15.66
CA THR A 130 -6.25 4.37 -15.83
C THR A 130 -6.08 3.77 -17.23
N ARG A 131 -6.07 4.61 -18.27
CA ARG A 131 -5.92 4.22 -19.67
C ARG A 131 -4.53 3.64 -19.97
N PHE A 132 -3.49 4.23 -19.37
CA PHE A 132 -2.08 3.96 -19.65
C PHE A 132 -1.34 3.17 -18.58
N PHE A 133 -1.96 2.93 -17.42
CA PHE A 133 -1.48 2.07 -16.33
C PHE A 133 -2.51 0.97 -15.94
N GLY A 134 -3.71 1.00 -16.53
CA GLY A 134 -4.65 -0.13 -16.58
C GLY A 134 -5.04 -0.70 -15.21
N ARG A 135 -5.42 -1.99 -15.23
CA ARG A 135 -5.75 -2.81 -14.04
C ARG A 135 -4.65 -2.78 -12.95
N ARG A 136 -3.38 -2.48 -13.28
CA ARG A 136 -2.28 -2.35 -12.30
C ARG A 136 -2.26 -1.01 -11.55
N VAL A 137 -2.76 0.09 -12.13
CA VAL A 137 -3.05 1.31 -11.33
C VAL A 137 -4.46 1.34 -10.77
N GLY A 138 -5.42 0.61 -11.36
CA GLY A 138 -6.63 0.23 -10.61
C GLY A 138 -6.32 -0.49 -9.29
N GLN A 139 -5.14 -1.11 -9.20
CA GLN A 139 -4.55 -1.74 -8.01
C GLN A 139 -3.60 -0.82 -7.21
N LEU A 140 -3.13 0.30 -7.79
CA LEU A 140 -2.50 1.40 -7.05
C LEU A 140 -3.60 2.39 -6.63
N ALA A 141 -4.23 2.05 -5.52
CA ALA A 141 -4.90 2.95 -4.60
C ALA A 141 -6.28 3.54 -4.97
N LEU A 142 -6.91 3.28 -6.13
CA LEU A 142 -8.20 3.95 -6.42
C LEU A 142 -9.22 3.04 -7.10
N PRO A 143 -10.27 2.60 -6.37
CA PRO A 143 -11.47 2.08 -7.01
C PRO A 143 -12.10 3.17 -7.89
N ILE A 144 -11.93 3.05 -9.20
CA ILE A 144 -12.31 4.08 -10.18
C ILE A 144 -13.83 4.03 -10.47
N ARG A 145 -14.52 3.04 -9.93
CA ARG A 145 -15.97 2.93 -10.01
C ARG A 145 -16.54 2.72 -8.62
N SER A 146 -17.24 3.74 -8.13
CA SER A 146 -18.08 3.69 -6.93
C SER A 146 -19.09 2.54 -6.93
N LEU A 147 -19.42 2.00 -8.10
CA LEU A 147 -20.33 0.84 -8.27
C LEU A 147 -19.66 -0.51 -8.01
N ASP A 148 -18.34 -0.66 -8.19
CA ASP A 148 -17.66 -1.95 -8.00
C ASP A 148 -17.34 -2.23 -6.52
N THR A 149 -17.29 -1.19 -5.69
CA THR A 149 -17.10 -1.27 -4.22
C THR A 149 -18.40 -1.35 -3.44
N ALA A 150 -19.54 -1.00 -4.05
CA ALA A 150 -20.86 -1.03 -3.40
C ALA A 150 -21.35 -2.46 -3.05
N ARG A 151 -20.69 -3.51 -3.54
CA ARG A 151 -20.99 -4.92 -3.19
C ARG A 151 -20.06 -5.50 -2.12
N GLY A 152 -19.18 -4.68 -1.53
CA GLY A 152 -18.24 -5.06 -0.47
C GLY A 152 -16.91 -5.62 -0.97
N ILE A 153 -15.89 -5.50 -0.12
CA ILE A 153 -14.52 -5.99 -0.35
C ILE A 153 -14.22 -7.08 0.68
N ASP A 154 -13.88 -8.28 0.23
CA ASP A 154 -13.37 -9.31 1.11
C ASP A 154 -11.91 -9.00 1.45
N SER A 155 -11.59 -9.03 2.73
CA SER A 155 -10.26 -8.75 3.26
C SER A 155 -9.66 -10.01 3.86
N ARG A 156 -8.43 -10.33 3.47
CA ARG A 156 -7.63 -11.39 4.07
C ARG A 156 -6.29 -10.81 4.48
N VAL A 157 -5.86 -11.13 5.70
CA VAL A 157 -4.54 -10.76 6.20
C VAL A 157 -3.70 -12.00 6.37
N GLU A 158 -2.50 -12.00 5.78
CA GLU A 158 -1.53 -13.07 5.92
C GLU A 158 -0.23 -12.50 6.49
N ARG A 159 0.19 -12.98 7.66
CA ARG A 159 1.41 -12.49 8.33
C ARG A 159 2.64 -13.17 7.78
N VAL A 160 3.73 -12.42 7.65
CA VAL A 160 5.07 -12.96 7.41
C VAL A 160 5.80 -13.02 8.74
N VAL A 161 6.21 -14.22 9.11
CA VAL A 161 6.90 -14.51 10.37
C VAL A 161 8.31 -15.01 10.06
N GLY A 162 9.33 -14.47 10.70
CA GLY A 162 10.73 -14.88 10.50
C GLY A 162 11.01 -16.27 11.04
N ALA A 163 12.21 -16.81 10.74
CA ALA A 163 12.68 -18.09 11.27
C ALA A 163 12.67 -18.15 12.82
N ASP A 164 12.87 -17.00 13.46
CA ASP A 164 12.86 -16.80 14.90
C ASP A 164 11.45 -16.68 15.51
N GLY A 165 10.40 -16.81 14.71
CA GLY A 165 9.02 -16.62 15.16
C GLY A 165 8.61 -15.14 15.27
N GLY A 166 9.50 -14.19 14.97
CA GLY A 166 9.23 -12.77 15.05
C GLY A 166 8.39 -12.23 13.89
N TYR A 167 7.52 -11.28 14.16
CA TYR A 167 6.73 -10.58 13.13
C TYR A 167 7.64 -9.80 12.16
N ARG A 168 7.42 -9.96 10.84
CA ARG A 168 8.16 -9.25 9.78
C ARG A 168 7.28 -8.35 8.90
N GLY A 169 5.97 -8.47 9.04
CA GLY A 169 4.97 -7.71 8.28
C GLY A 169 3.71 -8.52 8.04
N ALA A 170 2.71 -7.89 7.45
CA ALA A 170 1.46 -8.52 7.04
C ALA A 170 1.07 -8.10 5.63
N ALA A 171 0.67 -9.05 4.80
CA ALA A 171 0.02 -8.79 3.53
C ALA A 171 -1.47 -8.57 3.78
N TRP A 172 -1.99 -7.41 3.37
CA TRP A 172 -3.42 -7.16 3.32
C TRP A 172 -3.91 -7.35 1.88
N LEU A 173 -4.56 -8.48 1.68
CA LEU A 173 -5.08 -8.95 0.41
C LEU A 173 -6.57 -8.62 0.35
N ARG A 174 -6.98 -7.91 -0.70
CA ARG A 174 -8.36 -7.45 -0.86
C ARG A 174 -8.90 -7.87 -2.22
N THR A 175 -10.05 -8.54 -2.21
CA THR A 175 -10.73 -9.03 -3.41
C THR A 175 -12.12 -8.44 -3.52
N SER A 176 -12.54 -8.11 -4.75
CA SER A 176 -13.88 -7.59 -5.00
C SER A 176 -14.86 -8.75 -4.87
N ARG A 177 -15.90 -8.60 -4.05
CA ARG A 177 -16.97 -9.63 -3.96
C ARG A 177 -17.73 -9.76 -5.28
N ALA A 178 -17.79 -8.68 -6.06
CA ALA A 178 -18.52 -8.66 -7.33
C ALA A 178 -17.81 -9.48 -8.42
N THR A 179 -16.47 -9.48 -8.44
CA THR A 179 -15.69 -10.08 -9.52
C THR A 179 -14.75 -11.20 -9.08
N GLY A 180 -14.50 -11.35 -7.78
CA GLY A 180 -13.48 -12.26 -7.22
C GLY A 180 -12.04 -11.82 -7.50
N GLU A 181 -11.84 -10.70 -8.20
CA GLU A 181 -10.51 -10.24 -8.60
C GLU A 181 -9.82 -9.48 -7.47
N TYR A 182 -8.49 -9.59 -7.41
CA TYR A 182 -7.66 -8.78 -6.51
C TYR A 182 -7.83 -7.29 -6.83
N VAL A 183 -8.40 -6.57 -5.86
CA VAL A 183 -8.51 -5.11 -5.86
C VAL A 183 -7.19 -4.53 -5.41
N TYR A 184 -6.56 -5.11 -4.38
CA TYR A 184 -5.36 -4.56 -3.78
C TYR A 184 -4.56 -5.59 -2.97
N SER A 185 -3.24 -5.46 -3.01
CA SER A 185 -2.31 -6.24 -2.20
C SER A 185 -1.22 -5.30 -1.68
N GLY A 186 -1.23 -5.01 -0.38
CA GLY A 186 -0.25 -4.15 0.27
C GLY A 186 0.47 -4.88 1.39
N PHE A 187 1.76 -4.65 1.54
CA PHE A 187 2.56 -5.18 2.65
C PHE A 187 2.77 -4.12 3.71
N TYR A 188 2.26 -4.38 4.90
CA TYR A 188 2.28 -3.49 6.06
C TYR A 188 3.31 -4.01 7.08
N ARG A 189 4.04 -3.09 7.69
CA ARG A 189 4.91 -3.37 8.84
C ARG A 189 5.22 -2.08 9.58
N VAL A 190 5.86 -2.20 10.74
CA VAL A 190 6.51 -1.07 11.40
C VAL A 190 7.91 -0.87 10.86
N SER A 191 8.31 0.37 10.63
CA SER A 191 9.67 0.72 10.22
C SER A 191 10.08 2.03 10.88
N GLN A 192 11.32 2.12 11.34
CA GLN A 192 11.91 3.36 11.83
C GLN A 192 12.82 3.93 10.74
N LEU A 193 12.56 5.17 10.35
CA LEU A 193 13.36 5.87 9.34
C LEU A 193 14.68 6.38 9.92
N PRO A 194 15.71 6.63 9.09
CA PRO A 194 16.99 7.16 9.55
C PRO A 194 16.82 8.50 10.27
N GLY A 195 17.37 8.60 11.48
CA GLY A 195 17.30 9.82 12.30
C GLY A 195 15.92 10.12 12.89
N SER A 196 14.92 9.23 12.70
CA SER A 196 13.62 9.35 13.35
C SER A 196 13.70 8.91 14.81
N ASP A 197 13.03 9.66 15.68
CA ASP A 197 12.82 9.37 17.10
C ASP A 197 11.60 8.48 17.37
N ARG A 198 10.88 8.11 16.30
CA ARG A 198 9.63 7.36 16.38
C ARG A 198 9.50 6.35 15.23
N PRO A 199 8.76 5.26 15.45
CA PRO A 199 8.38 4.33 14.39
C PRO A 199 7.29 4.92 13.48
N SER A 200 7.21 4.41 12.26
CA SER A 200 6.19 4.73 11.28
C SER A 200 5.54 3.45 10.72
N VAL A 201 4.30 3.57 10.27
CA VAL A 201 3.68 2.52 9.46
C VAL A 201 4.32 2.55 8.07
N HIS A 202 4.90 1.44 7.65
CA HIS A 202 5.46 1.26 6.33
C HIS A 202 4.53 0.36 5.52
N VAL A 203 3.89 0.96 4.52
CA VAL A 203 3.06 0.27 3.54
C VAL A 203 3.81 0.19 2.22
N SER A 204 3.81 -0.97 1.57
CA SER A 204 4.48 -1.15 0.28
C SER A 204 3.62 -1.92 -0.71
N PHE A 205 3.72 -1.51 -1.98
CA PHE A 205 3.01 -2.03 -3.14
C PHE A 205 4.04 -2.62 -4.09
N PRO A 206 4.19 -3.95 -4.08
CA PRO A 206 5.13 -4.64 -4.96
C PRO A 206 4.77 -4.37 -6.42
N LEU A 207 5.75 -3.90 -7.18
CA LEU A 207 5.65 -3.72 -8.62
C LEU A 207 6.70 -4.61 -9.32
N PRO A 208 6.54 -4.91 -10.62
CA PRO A 208 7.60 -5.56 -11.36
C PRO A 208 8.90 -4.78 -11.24
N LEU A 209 9.95 -5.44 -10.75
CA LEU A 209 11.29 -4.85 -10.62
C LEU A 209 11.32 -3.58 -9.74
N GLY A 210 10.49 -3.51 -8.71
CA GLY A 210 10.45 -2.36 -7.78
C GLY A 210 9.25 -2.36 -6.85
N ASN A 211 8.99 -1.21 -6.23
CA ASN A 211 7.76 -0.97 -5.48
C ASN A 211 7.47 0.53 -5.34
N VAL A 212 6.21 0.83 -5.02
CA VAL A 212 5.84 2.10 -4.40
C VAL A 212 5.63 1.82 -2.92
N GLN A 213 6.13 2.70 -2.05
CA GLN A 213 5.97 2.53 -0.62
C GLN A 213 5.77 3.85 0.08
N VAL A 214 5.03 3.82 1.19
CA VAL A 214 4.64 5.00 1.94
C VAL A 214 4.97 4.75 3.40
N PHE A 215 5.67 5.71 3.99
CA PHE A 215 5.91 5.79 5.42
C PHE A 215 4.93 6.81 6.00
N LEU A 216 4.07 6.33 6.88
CA LEU A 216 3.01 7.09 7.51
C LEU A 216 3.34 7.26 8.99
N ARG A 217 3.48 8.52 9.40
CA ARG A 217 3.65 8.92 10.79
C ARG A 217 2.33 8.74 11.54
N PRO A 218 2.31 7.97 12.64
CA PRO A 218 1.12 7.83 13.47
C PRO A 218 0.96 9.02 14.43
N GLU A 219 -0.29 9.43 14.62
CA GLU A 219 -0.73 10.46 15.56
C GLU A 219 -2.05 10.00 16.20
N VAL A 220 -2.24 10.28 17.48
CA VAL A 220 -3.50 10.00 18.18
C VAL A 220 -4.16 11.29 18.65
N GLU A 221 -5.42 11.47 18.28
CA GLU A 221 -6.21 12.63 18.68
C GLU A 221 -6.76 12.50 20.10
N GLU A 222 -7.27 13.60 20.65
CA GLU A 222 -7.97 13.59 21.95
C GLU A 222 -9.24 12.73 21.92
N SER A 223 -9.89 12.61 20.76
CA SER A 223 -11.05 11.75 20.52
C SER A 223 -10.74 10.26 20.54
N GLY A 224 -9.46 9.88 20.54
CA GLY A 224 -9.00 8.50 20.32
C GLY A 224 -8.96 8.08 18.85
N ALA A 225 -9.19 9.00 17.91
CA ALA A 225 -8.98 8.77 16.49
C ALA A 225 -7.49 8.61 16.15
N LEU A 226 -7.20 7.77 15.16
CA LEU A 226 -5.86 7.60 14.60
C LEU A 226 -5.70 8.45 13.35
N ARG A 227 -4.62 9.22 13.29
CA ARG A 227 -4.14 9.85 12.07
C ARG A 227 -2.85 9.19 11.60
N LEU A 228 -2.79 8.86 10.30
CA LEU A 228 -1.60 8.36 9.63
C LEU A 228 -1.24 9.34 8.51
N VAL A 229 -0.08 10.00 8.63
CA VAL A 229 0.28 11.13 7.77
C VAL A 229 1.60 10.88 7.06
N SER A 230 1.67 11.12 5.75
CA SER A 230 2.91 11.20 4.99
C SER A 230 3.16 12.66 4.53
N PRO A 231 3.74 13.49 5.40
CA PRO A 231 3.86 14.93 5.17
C PRO A 231 4.85 15.25 4.04
N PRO A 232 4.95 16.52 3.60
CA PRO A 232 6.09 16.99 2.81
C PRO A 232 7.42 16.81 3.55
N GLY A 233 8.48 16.50 2.82
CA GLY A 233 9.80 16.30 3.44
C GLY A 233 10.89 15.91 2.46
N GLY A 234 12.11 15.78 2.99
CA GLY A 234 13.27 15.29 2.27
C GLY A 234 13.35 13.77 2.21
N PHE A 235 14.32 13.26 1.46
CA PHE A 235 14.60 11.82 1.41
C PHE A 235 15.12 11.34 2.78
N GLY A 236 14.52 10.28 3.31
CA GLY A 236 14.80 9.76 4.66
C GLY A 236 13.75 10.16 5.70
N ALA A 237 12.82 11.05 5.36
CA ALA A 237 11.66 11.39 6.20
C ALA A 237 10.40 10.61 5.77
N ASP A 238 9.36 10.62 6.60
CA ASP A 238 8.05 10.08 6.25
C ASP A 238 7.55 10.61 4.89
N GLY A 239 6.86 9.76 4.14
CA GLY A 239 6.60 10.04 2.73
C GLY A 239 6.40 8.85 1.83
N ALA A 240 5.95 9.15 0.61
CA ALA A 240 5.91 8.21 -0.49
C ALA A 240 7.25 8.13 -1.23
N TYR A 241 7.67 6.91 -1.55
CA TYR A 241 8.89 6.56 -2.26
C TYR A 241 8.59 5.57 -3.38
N VAL A 242 9.39 5.65 -4.43
CA VAL A 242 9.47 4.62 -5.47
C VAL A 242 10.85 4.00 -5.41
N THR A 243 10.92 2.68 -5.50
CA THR A 243 12.16 1.94 -5.70
C THR A 243 12.13 1.19 -7.03
N VAL A 244 13.29 1.10 -7.67
CA VAL A 244 13.51 0.35 -8.90
C VAL A 244 14.74 -0.53 -8.70
N VAL A 245 14.63 -1.81 -9.06
CA VAL A 245 15.66 -2.83 -8.93
C VAL A 245 16.02 -3.35 -10.32
N GLU A 246 17.31 -3.43 -10.64
CA GLU A 246 17.81 -4.01 -11.89
C GLU A 246 19.12 -4.75 -11.60
N GLY A 247 19.07 -6.09 -11.64
CA GLY A 247 20.17 -6.92 -11.12
C GLY A 247 20.46 -6.56 -9.66
N ASP A 248 21.73 -6.30 -9.35
CA ASP A 248 22.18 -5.90 -8.01
C ASP A 248 22.08 -4.39 -7.75
N GLN A 249 21.60 -3.61 -8.73
CA GLN A 249 21.53 -2.16 -8.62
C GLN A 249 20.13 -1.71 -8.24
N CYS A 250 20.06 -0.80 -7.27
CA CYS A 250 18.82 -0.24 -6.77
C CYS A 250 18.83 1.29 -6.86
N TRP A 251 17.70 1.86 -7.28
CA TRP A 251 17.44 3.29 -7.25
C TRP A 251 16.19 3.56 -6.45
N ALA A 252 16.17 4.71 -5.76
CA ALA A 252 14.97 5.18 -5.10
C ALA A 252 14.78 6.68 -5.31
N ALA A 253 13.53 7.12 -5.26
CA ALA A 253 13.19 8.53 -5.23
C ALA A 253 12.05 8.74 -4.24
N ARG A 254 12.10 9.87 -3.53
CA ARG A 254 10.92 10.36 -2.83
C ARG A 254 10.02 11.06 -3.84
N ILE A 255 8.74 10.76 -3.84
CA ILE A 255 7.76 11.37 -4.75
C ILE A 255 6.88 12.37 -4.01
N PRO A 256 6.37 13.42 -4.68
CA PRO A 256 5.58 14.47 -4.04
C PRO A 256 4.13 14.04 -3.80
N ILE A 257 3.92 12.80 -3.37
CA ILE A 257 2.63 12.29 -2.91
C ILE A 257 2.57 12.45 -1.39
N HIS A 258 1.46 13.00 -0.91
CA HIS A 258 1.15 13.19 0.49
C HIS A 258 -0.21 12.56 0.77
N GLU A 259 -0.24 11.68 1.74
CA GLU A 259 -1.42 10.93 2.16
C GLU A 259 -1.71 11.23 3.62
N GLU A 260 -2.98 11.37 3.94
CA GLU A 260 -3.49 11.47 5.29
C GLU A 260 -4.67 10.52 5.43
N PHE A 261 -4.60 9.60 6.39
CA PHE A 261 -5.71 8.77 6.82
C PHE A 261 -6.16 9.28 8.19
N HIS A 262 -7.46 9.47 8.36
CA HIS A 262 -8.09 9.80 9.63
C HIS A 262 -9.12 8.71 9.94
N VAL A 263 -8.79 7.83 10.88
CA VAL A 263 -9.59 6.67 11.28
C VAL A 263 -10.25 6.97 12.62
N PHE A 264 -11.57 6.96 12.66
CA PHE A 264 -12.34 7.33 13.84
C PHE A 264 -13.57 6.44 14.02
N SER A 265 -14.04 6.30 15.27
CA SER A 265 -15.27 5.56 15.55
C SER A 265 -16.50 6.40 15.15
N ASP A 266 -17.45 5.75 14.50
CA ASP A 266 -18.79 6.28 14.18
C ASP A 266 -19.88 5.49 14.93
N GLY A 267 -19.52 4.88 16.06
CA GLY A 267 -20.37 3.99 16.85
C GLY A 267 -19.65 2.71 17.26
N ALA A 268 -20.30 1.91 18.09
CA ALA A 268 -19.78 0.61 18.50
C ALA A 268 -19.64 -0.31 17.27
N ASN A 269 -18.47 -0.93 17.10
CA ASN A 269 -18.18 -1.87 16.00
C ASN A 269 -18.24 -1.21 14.60
N LEU A 270 -18.14 0.12 14.54
CA LEU A 270 -18.21 0.91 13.31
C LEU A 270 -17.11 1.97 13.29
N LEU A 271 -16.21 1.90 12.31
CA LEU A 271 -15.25 2.97 12.06
C LEU A 271 -15.49 3.60 10.70
N ARG A 272 -15.14 4.87 10.60
CA ARG A 272 -14.97 5.57 9.33
C ARG A 272 -13.51 5.91 9.13
N THR A 273 -13.14 6.05 7.87
CA THR A 273 -11.83 6.59 7.53
C THR A 273 -11.94 7.58 6.40
N ASP A 274 -11.44 8.78 6.63
CA ASP A 274 -11.20 9.76 5.58
C ASP A 274 -9.75 9.66 5.13
N HIS A 275 -9.53 9.41 3.84
CA HIS A 275 -8.20 9.33 3.26
C HIS A 275 -8.05 10.36 2.16
N THR A 276 -7.14 11.30 2.34
CA THR A 276 -6.81 12.31 1.35
C THR A 276 -5.46 11.99 0.72
N LEU A 277 -5.39 12.00 -0.61
CA LEU A 277 -4.12 11.92 -1.34
C LEU A 277 -3.93 13.20 -2.17
N ALA A 278 -2.83 13.88 -1.89
CA ALA A 278 -2.40 15.10 -2.55
C ALA A 278 -1.14 14.87 -3.37
N LEU A 279 -1.07 15.52 -4.53
CA LEU A 279 0.13 15.64 -5.35
C LEU A 279 0.67 17.06 -5.18
N GLY A 280 1.79 17.20 -4.46
CA GLY A 280 2.29 18.49 -4.02
C GLY A 280 1.26 19.21 -3.15
N ARG A 281 0.82 20.40 -3.57
CA ARG A 281 -0.17 21.22 -2.84
C ARG A 281 -1.62 20.94 -3.24
N ALA A 282 -1.85 20.12 -4.26
CA ALA A 282 -3.17 19.90 -4.81
C ALA A 282 -3.71 18.55 -4.36
N THR A 283 -4.90 18.54 -3.75
CA THR A 283 -5.63 17.29 -3.47
C THR A 283 -6.05 16.65 -4.78
N ALA A 284 -5.51 15.47 -5.07
CA ALA A 284 -5.85 14.71 -6.27
C ALA A 284 -7.16 13.95 -6.07
N LEU A 285 -7.36 13.40 -4.88
CA LEU A 285 -8.47 12.52 -4.55
C LEU A 285 -8.74 12.46 -3.05
N ARG A 286 -9.96 12.04 -2.73
CA ARG A 286 -10.40 11.64 -1.39
C ARG A 286 -11.03 10.26 -1.48
N LEU A 287 -10.71 9.39 -0.53
CA LEU A 287 -11.41 8.15 -0.30
C LEU A 287 -12.10 8.23 1.06
N HIS A 288 -13.27 7.62 1.13
CA HIS A 288 -13.96 7.36 2.37
C HIS A 288 -14.07 5.86 2.54
N TYR A 289 -13.78 5.35 3.73
CA TYR A 289 -13.95 3.96 4.08
C TYR A 289 -14.94 3.80 5.21
N LEU A 290 -15.72 2.73 5.15
CA LEU A 290 -16.54 2.24 6.25
C LEU A 290 -15.96 0.89 6.68
N LEU A 291 -15.63 0.77 7.96
CA LEU A 291 -15.09 -0.46 8.54
C LEU A 291 -16.12 -1.01 9.52
N LEU A 292 -16.55 -2.24 9.28
CA LEU A 292 -17.59 -2.93 10.04
C LEU A 292 -16.96 -4.13 10.73
N ARG A 293 -17.11 -4.23 12.05
CA ARG A 293 -16.64 -5.40 12.81
C ARG A 293 -17.68 -6.52 12.73
N ASP A 294 -17.25 -7.70 12.28
CA ASP A 294 -18.10 -8.91 12.17
C ASP A 294 -18.34 -9.67 13.49
#